data_AF-A0A660ZTW4-F1
#
_entry.id   AF-A0A660ZTW4-F1
#
_cell.length_a   1.000
_cell.length_b   1.000
_cell.length_c   1.000
_cell.angle_alpha   90.00
_cell.angle_beta   90.00
_cell.angle_gamma   90.00
#
_symmetry.space_group_name_H-M   'P 1'
#
loop_
_entity.id
_entity.type
_entity.pdbx_description
1 polymer ?
#
loop_
_entity_poly.entity_id
_entity_poly.type
_entity_poly.pdbx_seq_one_letter_code
_entity_poly.pdbx_strand_id
1 'polypeptide(L)'
;MIAIALAGWLSVRFFEPLHGRLVAWAVTLIWMLSLANLMARGGYTELFTLPLQIGALMLYLRWREDRESRRWAFILGALAATAFLYRQNHLGIFAAVFLMTVLREGGWRRPGFLLRSTLWATLGGLTMCLPVAIYFTAHQAWGELFDATFYYNFLYVGIPQSDRWQAVIFGIERIPWSYAMWGVWAGLGLCVLARRLRIGGPRRALVDLALIAMPLEYYLSSASSKRYPHY
;
A
#
# COMPACT_ATOMS: atom_id res chain seq x y z
N MET A 1 -10.54 -10.70 12.56
CA MET A 1 -10.83 -11.87 11.68
C MET A 1 -11.49 -11.47 10.36
N ILE A 2 -12.54 -10.63 10.36
CA ILE A 2 -13.26 -10.23 9.14
C ILE A 2 -12.35 -9.58 8.08
N ALA A 3 -11.46 -8.66 8.48
CA ALA A 3 -10.55 -7.99 7.54
C ALA A 3 -9.58 -8.97 6.83
N ILE A 4 -9.08 -9.98 7.54
CA ILE A 4 -8.21 -11.04 6.98
C ILE A 4 -8.98 -11.91 5.99
N ALA A 5 -10.20 -12.31 6.35
CA ALA A 5 -11.06 -13.11 5.46
C ALA A 5 -11.39 -12.32 4.17
N LEU A 6 -11.69 -11.02 4.30
CA LEU A 6 -11.92 -10.14 3.17
C LEU A 6 -10.67 -9.98 2.30
N ALA A 7 -9.51 -9.74 2.91
CA ALA A 7 -8.23 -9.64 2.20
C ALA A 7 -7.88 -10.94 1.47
N GLY A 8 -8.09 -12.11 2.09
CA GLY A 8 -7.91 -13.41 1.46
C GLY A 8 -8.84 -13.61 0.26
N TRP A 9 -10.12 -13.29 0.42
CA TRP A 9 -11.09 -13.36 -0.68
C TRP A 9 -10.73 -12.43 -1.85
N LEU A 10 -10.35 -11.17 -1.55
CA LEU A 10 -9.90 -10.20 -2.56
C LEU A 10 -8.61 -10.66 -3.24
N SER A 11 -7.68 -11.25 -2.49
CA SER A 11 -6.42 -11.80 -3.00
C SER A 11 -6.68 -12.90 -4.03
N VAL A 12 -7.55 -13.87 -3.73
CA VAL A 12 -7.91 -14.92 -4.69
C VAL A 12 -8.52 -14.31 -5.95
N ARG A 13 -9.47 -13.37 -5.81
CA ARG A 13 -10.10 -12.67 -6.94
C ARG A 13 -9.12 -11.85 -7.78
N PHE A 14 -8.07 -11.33 -7.16
CA PHE A 14 -7.02 -10.59 -7.85
C PHE A 14 -6.09 -11.53 -8.63
N PHE A 15 -5.64 -12.63 -8.03
CA PHE A 15 -4.67 -13.53 -8.65
C PHE A 15 -5.28 -14.52 -9.64
N GLU A 16 -6.55 -14.92 -9.47
CA GLU A 16 -7.20 -15.95 -10.29
C GLU A 16 -7.23 -15.61 -11.79
N PRO A 17 -7.63 -14.40 -12.23
CA PRO A 17 -7.58 -14.01 -13.64
C PRO A 17 -6.15 -13.93 -14.19
N LEU A 18 -5.16 -13.72 -13.31
CA LEU A 18 -3.78 -13.51 -13.71
C LEU A 18 -2.99 -14.81 -13.86
N HIS A 19 -3.16 -15.79 -12.96
CA HIS A 19 -2.31 -16.99 -12.91
C HIS A 19 -3.10 -18.30 -12.82
N GLY A 20 -4.43 -18.24 -12.84
CA GLY A 20 -5.31 -19.39 -12.66
C GLY A 20 -5.63 -19.67 -11.19
N ARG A 21 -6.71 -20.44 -10.98
CA ARG A 21 -7.32 -20.66 -9.66
C ARG A 21 -6.38 -21.33 -8.66
N LEU A 22 -5.63 -22.35 -9.07
CA LEU A 22 -4.72 -23.08 -8.18
C LEU A 22 -3.61 -22.18 -7.62
N VAL A 23 -2.99 -21.38 -8.50
CA VAL A 23 -1.93 -20.44 -8.10
C VAL A 23 -2.51 -19.34 -7.19
N ALA A 24 -3.71 -18.85 -7.49
CA ALA A 24 -4.36 -17.82 -6.67
C ALA A 24 -4.60 -18.27 -5.23
N TRP A 25 -5.09 -19.50 -5.04
CA TRP A 25 -5.27 -20.09 -3.71
C TRP A 25 -3.93 -20.36 -3.02
N ALA A 26 -2.96 -20.94 -3.72
CA ALA A 26 -1.64 -21.22 -3.16
C ALA A 26 -0.92 -19.95 -2.68
N VAL A 27 -0.87 -18.92 -3.51
CA VAL A 27 -0.26 -17.62 -3.15
C VAL A 27 -1.01 -16.99 -1.98
N THR A 28 -2.35 -17.03 -2.00
CA THR A 28 -3.17 -16.47 -0.92
C THR A 28 -2.88 -17.16 0.42
N LEU A 29 -2.83 -18.49 0.41
CA LEU A 29 -2.53 -19.27 1.61
C LEU A 29 -1.11 -18.99 2.13
N ILE A 30 -0.11 -18.94 1.22
CA ILE A 30 1.29 -18.67 1.59
C ILE A 30 1.43 -17.31 2.28
N TRP A 31 0.87 -16.23 1.72
CA TRP A 31 1.01 -14.92 2.37
C TRP A 31 0.20 -14.83 3.66
N MET A 32 -0.99 -15.45 3.75
CA MET A 32 -1.76 -15.48 5.00
C MET A 32 -1.03 -16.22 6.12
N LEU A 33 -0.37 -17.34 5.82
CA LEU A 33 0.48 -18.06 6.77
C LEU A 33 1.70 -17.24 7.17
N SER A 34 2.30 -16.52 6.23
CA SER A 34 3.41 -15.59 6.50
C SER A 34 2.95 -14.46 7.44
N LEU A 35 1.74 -13.96 7.22
CA LEU A 35 1.13 -12.90 8.03
C LEU A 35 0.84 -13.36 9.45
N ALA A 36 0.43 -14.62 9.65
CA ALA A 36 0.20 -15.18 10.99
C ALA A 36 1.48 -15.15 11.86
N ASN A 37 2.64 -15.42 11.25
CA ASN A 37 3.94 -15.34 11.93
C ASN A 37 4.36 -13.90 12.26
N LEU A 38 4.02 -12.93 11.40
CA LEU A 38 4.23 -11.50 11.65
C LEU A 38 3.29 -10.98 12.76
N MET A 39 2.02 -11.35 12.70
CA MET A 39 0.94 -10.93 13.62
C MET A 39 1.13 -11.44 15.04
N ALA A 40 1.85 -12.55 15.24
CA ALA A 40 2.18 -13.07 16.57
C ALA A 40 2.97 -12.06 17.42
N ARG A 41 3.50 -10.99 16.82
CA ARG A 41 4.31 -9.96 17.48
C ARG A 41 3.54 -8.69 17.83
N GLY A 42 2.37 -8.43 17.24
CA GLY A 42 1.61 -7.18 17.38
C GLY A 42 1.23 -6.56 16.02
N GLY A 43 0.46 -5.47 16.00
CA GLY A 43 0.16 -4.74 14.74
C GLY A 43 -1.21 -4.97 14.10
N TYR A 44 -2.29 -5.08 14.88
CA TYR A 44 -3.65 -5.33 14.37
C TYR A 44 -4.18 -4.30 13.36
N THR A 45 -3.67 -3.07 13.36
CA THR A 45 -4.09 -2.01 12.42
C THR A 45 -3.72 -2.32 10.98
N GLU A 46 -2.62 -3.05 10.75
CA GLU A 46 -2.17 -3.43 9.40
C GLU A 46 -3.15 -4.40 8.73
N LEU A 47 -3.88 -5.19 9.52
CA LEU A 47 -4.90 -6.11 9.01
C LEU A 47 -6.02 -5.39 8.27
N PHE A 48 -6.36 -4.19 8.74
CA PHE A 48 -7.43 -3.39 8.17
C PHE A 48 -7.00 -2.66 6.90
N THR A 49 -5.69 -2.45 6.71
CA THR A 49 -5.15 -1.82 5.49
C THR A 49 -4.93 -2.81 4.35
N LEU A 50 -4.69 -4.10 4.63
CA LEU A 50 -4.52 -5.14 3.60
C LEU A 50 -5.64 -5.21 2.55
N PRO A 51 -6.94 -5.28 2.90
CA PRO A 51 -7.98 -5.32 1.89
C PRO A 51 -8.03 -4.02 1.05
N LEU A 52 -7.66 -2.89 1.64
CA LEU A 52 -7.58 -1.60 0.93
C LEU A 52 -6.42 -1.58 -0.07
N GLN A 53 -5.27 -2.12 0.31
CA GLN A 53 -4.09 -2.25 -0.56
C GLN A 53 -4.36 -3.19 -1.74
N ILE A 54 -4.96 -4.37 -1.50
CA ILE A 54 -5.38 -5.29 -2.58
C ILE A 54 -6.42 -4.60 -3.47
N GLY A 55 -7.37 -3.87 -2.87
CA GLY A 55 -8.35 -3.06 -3.59
C GLY A 55 -7.68 -2.03 -4.51
N ALA A 56 -6.61 -1.36 -4.07
CA ALA A 56 -5.84 -0.43 -4.89
C ALA A 56 -5.16 -1.11 -6.09
N LEU A 57 -4.63 -2.33 -5.91
CA LEU A 57 -4.03 -3.11 -7.00
C LEU A 57 -5.09 -3.54 -8.03
N MET A 58 -6.27 -3.98 -7.58
CA MET A 58 -7.39 -4.29 -8.46
C MET A 58 -7.87 -3.04 -9.22
N LEU A 59 -7.93 -1.91 -8.53
CA LEU A 59 -8.32 -0.62 -9.08
C LEU A 59 -7.32 -0.15 -10.16
N TYR A 60 -6.02 -0.35 -9.93
CA TYR A 60 -4.99 -0.04 -10.92
C TYR A 60 -5.23 -0.80 -12.23
N LEU A 61 -5.52 -2.10 -12.16
CA LEU A 61 -5.81 -2.89 -13.37
C LEU A 61 -7.06 -2.40 -14.10
N ARG A 62 -8.13 -2.06 -13.37
CA ARG A 62 -9.38 -1.53 -13.96
C ARG A 62 -9.20 -0.15 -14.57
N TRP A 63 -8.48 0.75 -13.88
CA TRP A 63 -8.19 2.08 -14.40
C TRP A 63 -7.32 2.00 -15.66
N ARG A 64 -6.48 0.96 -15.78
CA ARG A 64 -5.71 0.77 -17.02
C ARG A 64 -6.56 0.46 -18.25
N GLU A 65 -7.70 -0.21 -18.05
CA GLU A 65 -8.67 -0.56 -19.10
C GLU A 65 -9.56 0.65 -19.43
N ASP A 66 -9.97 1.41 -18.40
CA ASP A 66 -10.86 2.56 -18.51
C ASP A 66 -10.10 3.89 -18.27
N ARG A 67 -9.44 4.34 -19.35
CA ARG A 67 -8.39 5.38 -19.35
C ARG A 67 -8.77 6.75 -18.77
N GLU A 68 -10.05 7.06 -18.56
CA GLU A 68 -10.48 8.38 -18.09
C GLU A 68 -11.56 8.37 -17.00
N SER A 69 -11.66 7.29 -16.22
CA SER A 69 -12.70 7.24 -15.20
C SER A 69 -12.29 7.96 -13.93
N ARG A 70 -12.81 9.19 -13.80
CA ARG A 70 -12.83 10.03 -12.57
C ARG A 70 -13.25 9.23 -11.34
N ARG A 71 -14.10 8.21 -11.54
CA ARG A 71 -14.56 7.31 -10.48
C ARG A 71 -13.41 6.52 -9.86
N TRP A 72 -12.44 6.07 -10.66
CA TRP A 72 -11.28 5.34 -10.15
C TRP A 72 -10.35 6.23 -9.34
N ALA A 73 -10.13 7.48 -9.78
CA ALA A 73 -9.38 8.46 -9.01
C ALA A 73 -10.06 8.73 -7.65
N PHE A 74 -11.37 8.91 -7.63
CA PHE A 74 -12.16 9.09 -6.41
C PHE A 74 -12.06 7.89 -5.46
N ILE A 75 -12.27 6.66 -5.97
CA ILE A 75 -12.18 5.44 -5.16
C ILE A 75 -10.75 5.27 -4.61
N LEU A 76 -9.71 5.55 -5.41
CA LEU A 76 -8.32 5.46 -4.95
C LEU A 76 -8.07 6.45 -3.79
N GLY A 77 -8.55 7.68 -3.92
CA GLY A 77 -8.44 8.70 -2.89
C GLY A 77 -9.16 8.31 -1.59
N ALA A 78 -10.36 7.75 -1.71
CA ALA A 78 -11.12 7.25 -0.57
C ALA A 78 -10.38 6.10 0.15
N LEU A 79 -9.89 5.10 -0.61
CA LEU A 79 -9.13 4.00 -0.03
C LEU A 79 -7.83 4.48 0.62
N ALA A 80 -7.12 5.43 -0.01
CA ALA A 80 -5.89 6.01 0.51
C ALA A 80 -6.14 6.77 1.82
N ALA A 81 -7.19 7.59 1.89
CA ALA A 81 -7.55 8.30 3.12
C ALA A 81 -7.95 7.35 4.24
N THR A 82 -8.74 6.30 3.94
CA THR A 82 -9.06 5.27 4.94
C THR A 82 -7.80 4.57 5.43
N ALA A 83 -6.87 4.22 4.54
CA ALA A 83 -5.59 3.62 4.93
C ALA A 83 -4.74 4.59 5.78
N PHE A 84 -4.72 5.88 5.44
CA PHE A 84 -4.03 6.92 6.19
C PHE A 84 -4.58 7.07 7.62
N LEU A 85 -5.91 7.04 7.77
CA LEU A 85 -6.57 7.10 9.08
C LEU A 85 -6.24 5.89 9.96
N TYR A 86 -6.01 4.71 9.38
CA TYR A 86 -5.50 3.55 10.12
C TYR A 86 -4.02 3.67 10.46
N ARG A 87 -3.19 3.98 9.46
CA ARG A 87 -1.75 4.22 9.64
C ARG A 87 -1.17 4.95 8.44
N GLN A 88 -0.50 6.06 8.73
CA GLN A 88 0.05 6.97 7.71
C GLN A 88 1.09 6.29 6.79
N ASN A 89 1.83 5.31 7.30
CA ASN A 89 2.92 4.65 6.56
C ASN A 89 2.43 3.70 5.45
N HIS A 90 1.16 3.29 5.44
CA HIS A 90 0.60 2.38 4.43
C HIS A 90 0.15 3.08 3.14
N LEU A 91 0.46 4.38 3.00
CA LEU A 91 0.14 5.15 1.79
C LEU A 91 0.98 4.78 0.56
N GLY A 92 2.08 4.01 0.73
CA GLY A 92 3.03 3.74 -0.35
C GLY A 92 2.41 3.08 -1.58
N ILE A 93 1.62 2.00 -1.42
CA ILE A 93 0.92 1.37 -2.55
C ILE A 93 -0.02 2.34 -3.26
N PHE A 94 -0.78 3.17 -2.53
CA PHE A 94 -1.73 4.10 -3.14
C PHE A 94 -1.02 5.19 -3.94
N ALA A 95 0.06 5.74 -3.39
CA ALA A 95 0.90 6.71 -4.07
C ALA A 95 1.56 6.11 -5.31
N ALA A 96 2.05 4.87 -5.23
CA ALA A 96 2.62 4.16 -6.38
C ALA A 96 1.58 3.91 -7.48
N VAL A 97 0.36 3.50 -7.13
CA VAL A 97 -0.75 3.31 -8.08
C VAL A 97 -1.09 4.65 -8.77
N PHE A 98 -1.22 5.73 -8.01
CA PHE A 98 -1.51 7.05 -8.56
C PHE A 98 -0.39 7.53 -9.50
N LEU A 99 0.87 7.44 -9.04
CA LEU A 99 2.04 7.85 -9.82
C LEU A 99 2.15 7.05 -11.12
N MET A 100 2.01 5.72 -11.05
CA MET A 100 2.07 4.87 -12.25
C MET A 100 0.96 5.19 -13.25
N THR A 101 -0.23 5.53 -12.75
CA THR A 101 -1.35 5.89 -13.61
C THR A 101 -1.06 7.21 -14.34
N VAL A 102 -0.57 8.20 -13.61
CA VAL A 102 -0.14 9.49 -14.17
C VAL A 102 0.97 9.33 -15.19
N LEU A 103 2.00 8.52 -14.90
CA LEU A 103 3.12 8.28 -15.80
C LEU A 103 2.66 7.58 -17.09
N ARG A 104 1.80 6.55 -16.98
CA ARG A 104 1.30 5.78 -18.13
C ARG A 104 0.42 6.60 -19.06
N GLU A 105 -0.51 7.38 -18.52
CA GLU A 105 -1.44 8.19 -19.33
C GLU A 105 -0.76 9.47 -19.87
N GLY A 106 0.56 9.63 -19.65
CA GLY A 106 1.30 10.80 -20.07
C GLY A 106 0.77 12.06 -19.41
N GLY A 107 0.35 11.99 -18.13
CA GLY A 107 -0.25 13.10 -17.39
C GLY A 107 0.62 14.36 -17.36
N TRP A 108 1.93 14.21 -17.48
CA TRP A 108 2.89 15.32 -17.63
C TRP A 108 2.72 16.08 -18.94
N ARG A 109 2.20 15.42 -19.99
CA ARG A 109 1.83 16.01 -21.29
C ARG A 109 0.34 16.36 -21.37
N ARG A 110 -0.46 16.00 -20.35
CA ARG A 110 -1.91 16.23 -20.26
C ARG A 110 -2.27 16.81 -18.89
N PRO A 111 -1.94 18.08 -18.61
CA PRO A 111 -2.16 18.69 -17.29
C PRO A 111 -3.63 18.66 -16.87
N GLY A 112 -4.57 18.72 -17.82
CA GLY A 112 -6.00 18.59 -17.53
C GLY A 112 -6.41 17.22 -16.96
N PHE A 113 -5.76 16.14 -17.39
CA PHE A 113 -5.98 14.81 -16.81
C PHE A 113 -5.41 14.77 -15.39
N LEU A 114 -4.16 15.21 -15.20
CA LEU A 114 -3.51 15.22 -13.89
C LEU A 114 -4.32 16.03 -12.87
N LEU A 115 -4.76 17.24 -13.24
CA LEU A 115 -5.55 18.11 -12.38
C LEU A 115 -6.88 17.44 -12.02
N ARG A 116 -7.61 16.90 -13.01
CA ARG A 116 -8.88 16.21 -12.75
C ARG A 116 -8.70 15.00 -11.85
N SER A 117 -7.75 14.12 -12.14
CA SER A 117 -7.48 12.92 -11.32
C SER A 117 -7.07 13.29 -9.90
N THR A 118 -6.26 14.34 -9.73
CA THR A 118 -5.89 14.85 -8.40
C THR A 118 -7.12 15.38 -7.68
N LEU A 119 -7.94 16.23 -8.31
CA LEU A 119 -9.16 16.77 -7.71
C LEU A 119 -10.13 15.65 -7.28
N TRP A 120 -10.36 14.65 -8.12
CA TRP A 120 -11.24 13.53 -7.78
C TRP A 120 -10.68 12.65 -6.67
N ALA A 121 -9.37 12.38 -6.67
CA ALA A 121 -8.72 11.69 -5.57
C ALA A 121 -8.81 12.48 -4.25
N THR A 122 -8.57 13.79 -4.29
CA THR A 122 -8.73 14.66 -3.11
C THR A 122 -10.17 14.67 -2.62
N LEU A 123 -11.16 14.76 -3.52
CA LEU A 123 -12.58 14.67 -3.15
C LEU A 123 -12.90 13.32 -2.48
N GLY A 124 -12.41 12.21 -3.04
CA GLY A 124 -12.59 10.89 -2.43
C GLY A 124 -11.90 10.75 -1.07
N GLY A 125 -10.74 11.37 -0.90
CA GLY A 125 -10.07 11.39 0.40
C GLY A 125 -10.82 12.24 1.43
N LEU A 126 -11.30 13.42 1.02
CA LEU A 126 -12.08 14.31 1.88
C LEU A 126 -13.37 13.65 2.35
N THR A 127 -14.07 12.86 1.54
CA THR A 127 -15.28 12.17 2.00
C THR A 127 -15.01 11.19 3.14
N MET A 128 -13.83 10.60 3.22
CA MET A 128 -13.43 9.71 4.32
C MET A 128 -12.89 10.48 5.53
N CYS A 129 -12.18 11.59 5.31
CA CYS A 129 -11.65 12.42 6.39
C CYS A 129 -12.71 13.31 7.05
N LEU A 130 -13.75 13.73 6.31
CA LEU A 130 -14.78 14.66 6.79
C LEU A 130 -15.52 14.16 8.03
N PRO A 131 -16.03 12.92 8.11
CA PRO A 131 -16.68 12.41 9.32
C PRO A 131 -15.77 12.46 10.55
N VAL A 132 -14.49 12.13 10.37
CA VAL A 132 -13.48 12.19 11.44
C VAL A 132 -13.26 13.65 11.86
N ALA A 133 -13.06 14.56 10.92
CA ALA A 133 -12.88 15.98 11.20
C ALA A 133 -14.10 16.58 11.92
N ILE A 134 -15.33 16.23 11.49
CA ILE A 134 -16.57 16.66 12.14
C ILE A 134 -16.61 16.15 13.58
N TYR A 135 -16.30 14.87 13.81
CA TYR A 135 -16.28 14.28 15.14
C TYR A 135 -15.31 15.02 16.09
N PHE A 136 -14.07 15.24 15.67
CA PHE A 136 -13.07 15.94 16.49
C PHE A 136 -13.40 17.42 16.70
N THR A 137 -14.03 18.07 15.71
CA THR A 137 -14.52 19.44 15.87
C THR A 137 -15.64 19.52 16.90
N ALA A 138 -16.61 18.60 16.84
CA ALA A 138 -17.74 18.54 17.76
C ALA A 138 -17.31 18.31 19.22
N HIS A 139 -16.17 17.64 19.43
CA HIS A 139 -15.63 17.34 20.77
C HIS A 139 -14.47 18.28 21.18
N GLN A 140 -14.14 19.30 20.38
CA GLN A 140 -12.99 20.20 20.59
C GLN A 140 -11.64 19.47 20.80
N ALA A 141 -11.53 18.24 20.29
CA ALA A 141 -10.41 17.34 20.52
C ALA A 141 -9.34 17.40 19.42
N TRP A 142 -9.28 18.51 18.66
CA TRP A 142 -8.26 18.69 17.61
C TRP A 142 -6.84 18.66 18.18
N GLY A 143 -6.62 19.26 19.37
CA GLY A 143 -5.32 19.21 20.05
C GLY A 143 -4.88 17.77 20.32
N GLU A 144 -5.77 16.95 20.88
CA GLU A 144 -5.49 15.53 21.16
C GLU A 144 -5.22 14.72 19.88
N LEU A 145 -5.96 14.99 18.80
CA LEU A 145 -5.72 14.36 17.51
C LEU A 145 -4.33 14.72 16.99
N PHE A 146 -3.99 16.01 16.94
CA PHE A 146 -2.69 16.48 16.47
C PHE A 146 -1.55 15.95 17.34
N ASP A 147 -1.75 15.90 18.65
CA ASP A 147 -0.77 15.36 19.57
C ASP A 147 -0.54 13.86 19.31
N ALA A 148 -1.62 13.07 19.27
CA ALA A 148 -1.55 11.63 19.08
C ALA A 148 -1.03 11.21 17.69
N THR A 149 -1.40 11.93 16.63
CA THR A 149 -1.07 11.53 15.24
C THR A 149 0.16 12.21 14.68
N PHE A 150 0.42 13.47 15.01
CA PHE A 150 1.50 14.24 14.40
C PHE A 150 2.60 14.55 15.41
N TYR A 151 2.29 15.09 16.58
CA TYR A 151 3.31 15.46 17.57
C TYR A 151 4.10 14.24 18.06
N TYR A 152 3.42 13.15 18.43
CA TYR A 152 4.06 11.89 18.83
C TYR A 152 4.83 11.19 17.71
N ASN A 153 4.44 11.37 16.44
CA ASN A 153 5.22 10.82 15.32
C ASN A 153 6.40 11.73 14.96
N PHE A 154 6.22 13.06 14.92
CA PHE A 154 7.24 14.02 14.49
C PHE A 154 8.31 14.35 15.54
N LEU A 155 7.97 14.45 16.83
CA LEU A 155 9.00 14.59 17.88
C LEU A 155 9.92 13.37 17.96
N TYR A 156 9.40 12.19 17.62
CA TYR A 156 10.18 10.97 17.51
C TYR A 156 10.92 10.83 16.16
N VAL A 157 10.61 11.66 15.15
CA VAL A 157 11.34 11.71 13.85
C VAL A 157 12.68 12.45 13.96
N GLY A 158 12.96 13.10 15.10
CA GLY A 158 14.27 13.64 15.49
C GLY A 158 15.37 12.58 15.74
N ILE A 159 15.11 11.32 15.39
CA ILE A 159 16.09 10.24 15.40
C ILE A 159 17.06 10.43 14.20
N PRO A 160 18.39 10.40 14.42
CA PRO A 160 19.40 10.55 13.37
C PRO A 160 19.18 9.59 12.19
N GLN A 161 19.49 10.03 10.97
CA GLN A 161 19.31 9.23 9.75
C GLN A 161 20.09 7.90 9.79
N SER A 162 21.15 7.81 10.60
CA SER A 162 21.90 6.57 10.89
C SER A 162 21.06 5.49 11.58
N ASP A 163 20.13 5.87 12.45
CA ASP A 163 19.29 4.93 13.20
C ASP A 163 18.14 4.38 12.33
N ARG A 164 17.74 5.11 11.28
CA ARG A 164 16.78 4.62 10.27
C ARG A 164 17.36 3.45 9.48
N TRP A 165 18.64 3.54 9.09
CA TRP A 165 19.35 2.44 8.44
C TRP A 165 19.54 1.24 9.38
N GLN A 166 19.78 1.47 10.66
CA GLN A 166 19.84 0.38 11.64
C GLN A 166 18.48 -0.29 11.86
N ALA A 167 17.38 0.46 11.89
CA ALA A 167 16.03 -0.12 11.98
C ALA A 167 15.70 -0.98 10.76
N VAL A 168 16.14 -0.55 9.58
CA VAL A 168 16.10 -1.30 8.33
C VAL A 168 16.88 -2.61 8.42
N ILE A 169 18.15 -2.56 8.85
CA ILE A 169 19.01 -3.74 8.98
C ILE A 169 18.40 -4.73 9.98
N PHE A 170 17.94 -4.21 11.12
CA PHE A 170 17.28 -4.99 12.15
C PHE A 170 15.96 -5.64 11.69
N GLY A 171 15.19 -4.95 10.84
CA GLY A 171 14.01 -5.51 10.19
C GLY A 171 14.37 -6.67 9.25
N ILE A 172 15.42 -6.51 8.44
CA ILE A 172 15.93 -7.54 7.52
C ILE A 172 16.45 -8.76 8.30
N GLU A 173 17.20 -8.55 9.37
CA GLU A 173 17.74 -9.62 10.24
C GLU A 173 16.64 -10.41 10.97
N ARG A 174 15.47 -9.80 11.18
CA ARG A 174 14.32 -10.42 11.87
C ARG A 174 13.32 -11.11 10.95
N ILE A 175 13.35 -10.80 9.66
CA ILE A 175 12.61 -11.59 8.68
C ILE A 175 13.34 -12.94 8.60
N PRO A 176 12.66 -14.08 8.89
CA PRO A 176 13.30 -15.38 8.76
C PRO A 176 13.88 -15.48 7.35
N TRP A 177 15.16 -15.87 7.25
CA TRP A 177 15.95 -15.82 6.01
C TRP A 177 15.21 -16.46 4.82
N SER A 178 14.38 -17.47 5.09
CA SER A 178 13.44 -18.04 4.14
C SER A 178 12.55 -16.98 3.46
N TYR A 179 11.81 -16.16 4.19
CA TYR A 179 10.89 -15.16 3.63
C TYR A 179 11.59 -14.00 2.92
N ALA A 180 12.73 -13.52 3.45
CA ALA A 180 13.53 -12.49 2.81
C ALA A 180 14.09 -12.99 1.47
N MET A 181 14.56 -14.25 1.44
CA MET A 181 14.96 -14.91 0.21
C MET A 181 13.77 -15.09 -0.74
N TRP A 182 12.60 -15.55 -0.30
CA TRP A 182 11.42 -15.66 -1.18
C TRP A 182 11.01 -14.32 -1.80
N GLY A 183 11.06 -13.22 -1.05
CA GLY A 183 10.76 -11.87 -1.58
C GLY A 183 11.79 -11.38 -2.60
N VAL A 184 13.07 -11.58 -2.31
CA VAL A 184 14.18 -11.21 -3.22
C VAL A 184 14.22 -12.09 -4.46
N TRP A 185 14.04 -13.40 -4.33
CA TRP A 185 13.97 -14.36 -5.44
C TRP A 185 12.68 -14.21 -6.24
N ALA A 186 11.55 -13.89 -5.62
CA ALA A 186 10.32 -13.56 -6.34
C ALA A 186 10.49 -12.23 -7.10
N GLY A 187 11.12 -11.22 -6.51
CA GLY A 187 11.38 -9.91 -7.15
C GLY A 187 12.38 -9.99 -8.30
N LEU A 188 13.53 -10.65 -8.10
CA LEU A 188 14.51 -10.93 -9.14
C LEU A 188 13.94 -11.86 -10.21
N GLY A 189 13.20 -12.90 -9.79
CA GLY A 189 12.47 -13.80 -10.66
C GLY A 189 11.48 -13.05 -11.53
N LEU A 190 10.65 -12.18 -10.97
CA LEU A 190 9.69 -11.33 -11.70
C LEU A 190 10.40 -10.37 -12.67
N CYS A 191 11.53 -9.76 -12.29
CA CYS A 191 12.29 -8.87 -13.17
C CYS A 191 12.94 -9.60 -14.35
N VAL A 192 13.54 -10.77 -14.10
CA VAL A 192 14.16 -11.61 -15.12
C VAL A 192 13.10 -12.24 -16.03
N LEU A 193 11.99 -12.70 -15.47
CA LEU A 193 10.87 -13.28 -16.20
C LEU A 193 10.14 -12.22 -17.04
N ALA A 194 9.94 -11.01 -16.53
CA ALA A 194 9.35 -9.89 -17.28
C ALA A 194 10.22 -9.47 -18.48
N ARG A 195 11.54 -9.52 -18.34
CA ARG A 195 12.48 -9.24 -19.44
C ARG A 195 12.60 -10.40 -20.44
N ARG A 196 12.52 -11.66 -19.99
CA ARG A 196 12.70 -12.85 -20.85
C ARG A 196 11.41 -13.37 -21.51
N LEU A 197 10.25 -13.32 -20.85
CA LEU A 197 9.03 -14.00 -21.32
C LEU A 197 8.10 -13.16 -22.21
N ARG A 198 8.51 -11.97 -22.70
CA ARG A 198 7.60 -11.05 -23.42
C ARG A 198 6.25 -10.91 -22.67
N ILE A 199 6.31 -10.75 -21.34
CA ILE A 199 5.10 -10.66 -20.53
C ILE A 199 4.33 -9.41 -21.00
N GLY A 200 3.22 -9.63 -21.69
CA GLY A 200 2.33 -8.58 -22.18
C GLY A 200 1.20 -8.29 -21.19
N GLY A 201 0.53 -7.15 -21.37
CA GLY A 201 -0.77 -6.89 -20.74
C GLY A 201 -0.73 -6.53 -19.24
N PRO A 202 -1.59 -7.15 -18.40
CA PRO A 202 -1.77 -6.75 -17.00
C PRO A 202 -0.62 -7.17 -16.09
N ARG A 203 0.01 -8.33 -16.34
CA ARG A 203 1.11 -8.86 -15.51
C ARG A 203 2.34 -7.94 -15.52
N ARG A 204 2.74 -7.43 -16.68
CA ARG A 204 3.87 -6.49 -16.79
C ARG A 204 3.63 -5.19 -16.04
N ALA A 205 2.41 -4.67 -16.08
CA ALA A 205 2.10 -3.45 -15.36
C ALA A 205 2.13 -3.62 -13.84
N LEU A 206 1.82 -4.81 -13.32
CA LEU A 206 2.01 -5.11 -11.91
C LEU A 206 3.49 -5.22 -11.53
N VAL A 207 4.34 -5.76 -12.41
CA VAL A 207 5.79 -5.77 -12.22
C VAL A 207 6.32 -4.33 -12.19
N ASP A 208 5.94 -3.51 -13.16
CA ASP A 208 6.33 -2.10 -13.23
C ASP A 208 5.86 -1.36 -11.95
N LEU A 209 4.61 -1.58 -11.53
CA LEU A 209 4.07 -1.01 -10.30
C LEU A 209 4.87 -1.46 -9.07
N ALA A 210 5.20 -2.75 -8.95
CA ALA A 210 5.97 -3.28 -7.83
C ALA A 210 7.36 -2.64 -7.73
N LEU A 211 7.99 -2.30 -8.86
CA LEU A 211 9.28 -1.61 -8.89
C LEU A 211 9.23 -0.20 -8.29
N ILE A 212 8.08 0.46 -8.31
CA ILE A 212 7.87 1.78 -7.66
C ILE A 212 7.32 1.61 -6.25
N ALA A 213 6.37 0.71 -6.06
CA ALA A 213 5.71 0.50 -4.78
C ALA A 213 6.66 -0.03 -3.71
N MET A 214 7.57 -0.97 -4.05
CA MET A 214 8.49 -1.56 -3.07
C MET A 214 9.44 -0.51 -2.45
N PRO A 215 10.20 0.30 -3.22
CA PRO A 215 11.03 1.35 -2.64
C PRO A 215 10.22 2.38 -1.82
N LEU A 216 9.01 2.70 -2.28
CA LEU A 216 8.17 3.71 -1.63
C LEU A 216 7.60 3.20 -0.30
N GLU A 217 7.08 1.97 -0.25
CA GLU A 217 6.64 1.35 1.00
C GLU A 217 7.79 1.16 1.97
N TYR A 218 8.96 0.77 1.47
CA TYR A 218 10.15 0.64 2.30
C TYR A 218 10.61 1.96 2.91
N TYR A 219 10.60 3.03 2.11
CA TYR A 219 10.91 4.37 2.61
C TYR A 219 9.91 4.83 3.67
N LEU A 220 8.60 4.66 3.41
CA LEU A 220 7.55 5.07 4.34
C LEU A 220 7.49 4.19 5.61
N SER A 221 7.79 2.91 5.51
CA SER A 221 7.88 2.04 6.69
C SER A 221 9.10 2.40 7.56
N SER A 222 10.23 2.75 6.94
CA SER A 222 11.44 3.18 7.65
C SER A 222 11.30 4.54 8.36
N ALA A 223 10.34 5.37 7.93
CA ALA A 223 10.08 6.67 8.54
C ALA A 223 9.48 6.58 9.95
N SER A 224 8.85 5.45 10.29
CA SER A 224 8.27 5.18 11.60
C SER A 224 9.23 4.33 12.42
N SER A 225 10.36 4.93 12.79
CA SER A 225 11.49 4.30 13.47
C SER A 225 11.21 4.01 14.95
N LYS A 226 10.17 3.24 15.26
CA LYS A 226 9.97 2.69 16.60
C LYS A 226 10.55 1.27 16.65
N ARG A 227 11.67 1.10 17.37
CA ARG A 227 12.15 -0.19 17.88
C ARG A 227 11.22 -0.68 19.01
N TYR A 228 9.97 -0.99 18.72
CA TYR A 228 9.18 -1.80 19.64
C TYR A 228 9.35 -3.27 19.23
N PRO A 229 9.66 -4.20 20.15
CA PRO A 229 9.75 -5.63 19.87
C PRO A 229 8.49 -6.25 19.24
N HIS A 230 7.42 -5.47 19.15
CA HIS A 230 6.07 -5.81 18.73
C HIS A 230 5.67 -5.23 17.35
N TYR A 231 6.59 -4.56 16.65
CA TYR A 231 6.41 -3.99 15.31
C TYR A 231 7.55 -4.41 14.39
#